data_AF-A0A5E3WSQ1-F1
#
_entry.id   AF-A0A5E3WSQ1-F1
#
_cell.length_a   1.000
_cell.length_b   1.000
_cell.length_c   1.000
_cell.angle_alpha   90.00
_cell.angle_beta   90.00
_cell.angle_gamma   90.00
#
_symmetry.space_group_name_H-M   'P 1'
#
loop_
_entity.id
_entity.type
_entity.pdbx_description
1 polymer ?
#
loop_
_entity_poly.entity_id
_entity_poly.type
_entity_poly.pdbx_seq_one_letter_code
_entity_poly.pdbx_strand_id
1 'polypeptide(L)'
;MFAASVISALIAASAVYAHGNIDEVVVDGTAYTGYLPYQDPYTSPTPDRAERKIPSNSPWKDITTSDLQCNTGGETPAALTVPVAAGSVVNAHWTTWPDSHKGPVITYLARAPDGTDITAWTPGDDAVWFKIDEAGYDNGKWAATDVLINQNSTWPVTIPANLKAGQYIMRHEIIALHQAGSYPGAEFYPGCYQLEVTGSGTALPTEGLVSFPGAYSETDPGIVFNLYTDFDSYTIPGPAVWDGVSTAIGSSSGSSSSAASGASSTAAAATSSAAAATSSAAAATSAVETSSVAAVTSSVPASSSAAASSAAATTSAAASSAVATSSAVITSSAAVSSSAVATSSAASPTSSATVKNANVCMNEYNQCIAASQPNPDWTGCTATKDTCMEGAVYMRVKRSGTLGRRVF
;
A
#
# COMPACT_ATOMS: atom_id res chain seq x y z
N MET A 1 11.38 -61.79 1.11
CA MET A 1 11.00 -60.57 1.85
C MET A 1 11.90 -59.45 1.34
N PHE A 2 11.36 -58.47 0.62
CA PHE A 2 12.09 -57.23 0.29
C PHE A 2 11.09 -56.09 0.38
N ALA A 3 11.27 -55.24 1.38
CA ALA A 3 10.44 -54.05 1.58
C ALA A 3 11.01 -52.91 0.74
N ALA A 4 10.26 -52.44 -0.25
CA ALA A 4 10.61 -51.25 -1.01
C ALA A 4 10.19 -50.00 -0.20
N SER A 5 11.16 -49.36 0.46
CA SER A 5 10.94 -48.06 1.09
C SER A 5 10.91 -46.97 0.02
N VAL A 6 9.71 -46.46 -0.30
CA VAL A 6 9.54 -45.28 -1.14
C VAL A 6 9.80 -44.04 -0.29
N ILE A 7 10.90 -43.34 -0.57
CA ILE A 7 11.23 -42.06 0.07
C ILE A 7 10.53 -40.95 -0.74
N SER A 8 9.39 -40.46 -0.25
CA SER A 8 8.75 -39.26 -0.79
C SER A 8 9.57 -38.03 -0.41
N ALA A 9 10.30 -37.46 -1.37
CA ALA A 9 10.96 -36.17 -1.20
C ALA A 9 9.92 -35.04 -1.24
N LEU A 10 9.62 -34.46 -0.08
CA LEU A 10 8.72 -33.31 0.03
C LEU A 10 9.42 -32.05 -0.48
N ILE A 11 9.14 -31.65 -1.73
CA ILE A 11 9.65 -30.41 -2.31
C ILE A 11 8.83 -29.24 -1.73
N ALA A 12 9.34 -28.63 -0.66
CA ALA A 12 8.82 -27.37 -0.17
C ALA A 12 9.18 -26.25 -1.17
N ALA A 13 8.21 -25.79 -1.95
CA ALA A 13 8.36 -24.60 -2.77
C ALA A 13 8.44 -23.37 -1.84
N SER A 14 9.61 -22.76 -1.72
CA SER A 14 9.78 -21.48 -1.04
C SER A 14 9.13 -20.38 -1.88
N ALA A 15 7.97 -19.88 -1.46
CA ALA A 15 7.38 -18.68 -2.04
C ALA A 15 8.34 -17.50 -1.81
N VAL A 16 8.87 -16.95 -2.90
CA VAL A 16 9.67 -15.72 -2.84
C VAL A 16 8.70 -14.55 -2.99
N TYR A 17 8.31 -13.94 -1.87
CA TYR A 17 7.62 -12.66 -1.89
C TYR A 17 8.64 -11.60 -2.33
N ALA A 18 8.42 -11.05 -3.52
CA ALA A 18 9.32 -10.08 -4.14
C ALA A 18 8.93 -8.62 -3.83
N HIS A 19 7.71 -8.38 -3.36
CA HIS A 19 7.12 -7.06 -3.10
C HIS A 19 6.02 -7.17 -2.04
N GLY A 20 5.57 -6.04 -1.49
CA GLY A 20 4.50 -6.00 -0.49
C GLY A 20 3.62 -4.74 -0.56
N ASN A 21 2.48 -4.82 0.14
CA ASN A 21 1.55 -3.75 0.45
C ASN A 21 1.14 -3.81 1.94
N ILE A 22 0.50 -2.74 2.42
CA ILE A 22 -0.23 -2.72 3.70
C ILE A 22 -1.43 -3.65 3.56
N ASP A 23 -1.63 -4.60 4.47
CA ASP A 23 -2.77 -5.52 4.47
C ASP A 23 -3.71 -5.35 5.67
N GLU A 24 -3.28 -4.64 6.70
CA GLU A 24 -4.08 -4.31 7.88
C GLU A 24 -3.56 -3.06 8.61
N VAL A 25 -4.47 -2.28 9.21
CA VAL A 25 -4.11 -1.35 10.30
C VAL A 25 -4.79 -1.76 11.60
N VAL A 26 -4.07 -1.69 12.73
CA VAL A 26 -4.60 -2.01 14.06
C VAL A 26 -4.59 -0.77 14.95
N VAL A 27 -5.78 -0.40 15.43
CA VAL A 27 -6.03 0.78 16.29
C VAL A 27 -6.76 0.31 17.56
N ASP A 28 -6.21 0.60 18.73
CA ASP A 28 -6.76 0.23 20.04
C ASP A 28 -7.17 -1.27 20.15
N GLY A 29 -6.40 -2.14 19.49
CA GLY A 29 -6.62 -3.60 19.43
C GLY A 29 -7.69 -4.04 18.42
N THR A 30 -8.31 -3.12 17.70
CA THR A 30 -9.24 -3.42 16.60
C THR A 30 -8.50 -3.43 15.27
N ALA A 31 -8.62 -4.54 14.55
CA ALA A 31 -8.02 -4.74 13.23
C ALA A 31 -8.95 -4.24 12.12
N TYR A 32 -8.39 -3.49 11.17
CA TYR A 32 -9.06 -2.98 9.97
C TYR A 32 -8.28 -3.48 8.76
N THR A 33 -8.76 -4.58 8.16
CA THR A 33 -8.15 -5.17 6.96
C THR A 33 -8.16 -4.18 5.80
N GLY A 34 -7.00 -4.04 5.16
CA GLY A 34 -6.76 -3.20 4.00
C GLY A 34 -7.43 -3.69 2.72
N TYR A 35 -7.14 -3.01 1.61
CA TYR A 35 -7.55 -3.46 0.30
C TYR A 35 -6.69 -4.65 -0.12
N LEU A 36 -7.32 -5.79 -0.42
CA LEU A 36 -6.62 -7.02 -0.77
C LEU A 36 -6.61 -7.20 -2.30
N PRO A 37 -5.58 -6.74 -3.03
CA PRO A 37 -5.60 -6.68 -4.50
C PRO A 37 -5.77 -8.05 -5.18
N TYR A 38 -5.43 -9.13 -4.48
CA TYR A 38 -5.54 -10.51 -4.97
C TYR A 38 -6.81 -11.24 -4.46
N GLN A 39 -7.72 -10.56 -3.77
CA GLN A 39 -8.95 -11.16 -3.21
C GLN A 39 -10.19 -10.30 -3.46
N ASP A 40 -10.12 -8.99 -3.18
CA ASP A 40 -11.29 -8.10 -3.25
C ASP A 40 -11.89 -7.97 -4.67
N PRO A 41 -11.09 -7.86 -5.76
CA PRO A 41 -11.61 -7.90 -7.14
C PRO A 41 -12.34 -9.20 -7.53
N TYR A 42 -12.13 -10.28 -6.78
CA TYR A 42 -12.66 -11.61 -7.07
C TYR A 42 -13.79 -12.03 -6.09
N THR A 43 -14.15 -11.15 -5.16
CA THR A 43 -15.18 -11.38 -4.14
C THR A 43 -16.47 -10.65 -4.52
N SER A 44 -17.63 -11.28 -4.31
CA SER A 44 -18.95 -10.75 -4.69
C SER A 44 -19.97 -10.88 -3.55
N PRO A 45 -20.52 -9.76 -3.01
CA PRO A 45 -20.14 -8.39 -3.31
C PRO A 45 -18.67 -8.11 -2.91
N THR A 46 -18.03 -7.14 -3.57
CA THR A 46 -16.70 -6.66 -3.16
C THR A 46 -16.79 -6.07 -1.75
N PRO A 47 -15.88 -6.42 -0.82
CA PRO A 47 -15.90 -5.88 0.53
C PRO A 47 -15.65 -4.37 0.56
N ASP A 48 -16.40 -3.67 1.42
CA ASP A 48 -16.11 -2.27 1.76
C ASP A 48 -14.83 -2.21 2.61
N ARG A 49 -13.94 -1.25 2.27
CA ARG A 49 -12.64 -1.04 2.92
C ARG A 49 -12.49 0.40 3.39
N ALA A 50 -11.61 0.62 4.37
CA ALA A 50 -11.14 1.96 4.75
C ALA A 50 -9.81 2.35 4.07
N GLU A 51 -9.06 1.37 3.56
CA GLU A 51 -7.98 1.61 2.61
C GLU A 51 -8.54 1.84 1.22
N ARG A 52 -7.92 2.77 0.47
CA ARG A 52 -8.20 2.97 -0.95
C ARG A 52 -7.65 1.83 -1.78
N LYS A 53 -8.21 1.67 -2.97
CA LYS A 53 -7.83 0.59 -3.89
C LYS A 53 -6.36 0.69 -4.29
N ILE A 54 -5.66 -0.43 -4.17
CA ILE A 54 -4.36 -0.68 -4.83
C ILE A 54 -4.53 -1.78 -5.91
N PRO A 55 -3.78 -1.76 -7.02
CA PRO A 55 -3.97 -2.71 -8.12
C PRO A 55 -3.22 -4.04 -7.91
N SER A 56 -2.12 -4.00 -7.14
CA SER A 56 -1.20 -5.10 -6.87
C SER A 56 -0.22 -4.66 -5.77
N ASN A 57 0.72 -5.52 -5.37
CA ASN A 57 1.87 -5.14 -4.55
C ASN A 57 3.06 -4.55 -5.35
N SER A 58 2.89 -4.23 -6.64
CA SER A 58 3.95 -3.68 -7.49
C SER A 58 4.31 -2.24 -7.08
N PRO A 59 5.57 -1.82 -7.28
CA PRO A 59 5.99 -0.46 -7.00
C PRO A 59 5.49 0.52 -8.05
N TRP A 60 5.36 1.77 -7.64
CA TRP A 60 5.40 2.91 -8.54
C TRP A 60 6.84 3.40 -8.74
N LYS A 61 7.15 4.04 -9.87
CA LYS A 61 8.49 4.60 -10.18
C LYS A 61 8.47 6.02 -10.75
N ASP A 62 7.37 6.44 -11.34
CA ASP A 62 7.22 7.76 -11.95
C ASP A 62 6.61 8.73 -10.95
N ILE A 63 7.43 9.61 -10.37
CA ILE A 63 6.97 10.53 -9.32
C ILE A 63 6.10 11.67 -9.85
N THR A 64 5.88 11.76 -11.16
CA THR A 64 5.14 12.86 -11.81
C THR A 64 3.65 12.58 -12.00
N THR A 65 3.18 11.36 -11.70
CA THR A 65 1.78 10.98 -11.88
C THR A 65 0.95 11.03 -10.58
N SER A 66 -0.37 11.11 -10.73
CA SER A 66 -1.36 11.00 -9.65
C SER A 66 -1.21 9.73 -8.81
N ASP A 67 -0.74 8.63 -9.42
CA ASP A 67 -0.67 7.31 -8.80
C ASP A 67 0.35 7.26 -7.66
N LEU A 68 1.31 8.20 -7.62
CA LEU A 68 2.20 8.38 -6.47
C LEU A 68 1.42 8.73 -5.18
N GLN A 69 0.23 9.32 -5.29
CA GLN A 69 -0.58 9.75 -4.15
C GLN A 69 -1.09 8.55 -3.35
N CYS A 70 -1.87 7.66 -3.97
CA CYS A 70 -2.55 6.56 -3.30
C CYS A 70 -2.53 5.24 -4.09
N ASN A 71 -1.56 5.05 -4.98
CA ASN A 71 -1.48 3.97 -5.97
C ASN A 71 -2.55 4.08 -7.08
N THR A 72 -2.42 3.31 -8.16
CA THR A 72 -3.37 3.34 -9.29
C THR A 72 -4.76 2.83 -8.87
N GLY A 73 -5.80 3.65 -9.01
CA GLY A 73 -7.13 3.37 -8.48
C GLY A 73 -7.41 4.01 -7.12
N GLY A 74 -6.38 4.57 -6.47
CA GLY A 74 -6.49 5.29 -5.19
C GLY A 74 -7.06 6.70 -5.31
N GLU A 75 -7.31 7.19 -6.53
CA GLU A 75 -8.13 8.39 -6.77
C GLU A 75 -9.60 8.15 -6.40
N THR A 76 -10.06 6.90 -6.48
CA THR A 76 -11.38 6.46 -6.02
C THR A 76 -11.36 6.35 -4.48
N PRO A 77 -12.21 7.10 -3.75
CA PRO A 77 -12.27 7.02 -2.30
C PRO A 77 -12.68 5.63 -1.77
N ALA A 78 -12.26 5.31 -0.55
CA ALA A 78 -12.69 4.09 0.13
C ALA A 78 -14.10 4.28 0.72
N ALA A 79 -14.82 3.18 0.95
CA ALA A 79 -16.21 3.22 1.42
C ALA A 79 -16.33 3.47 2.95
N LEU A 80 -15.26 3.23 3.71
CA LEU A 80 -15.25 3.30 5.18
C LEU A 80 -14.17 4.27 5.71
N THR A 81 -14.22 4.51 7.01
CA THR A 81 -13.15 5.18 7.78
C THR A 81 -12.72 4.31 8.96
N VAL A 82 -11.47 4.48 9.40
CA VAL A 82 -10.94 3.94 10.65
C VAL A 82 -11.10 5.00 11.74
N PRO A 83 -11.87 4.77 12.82
CA PRO A 83 -11.92 5.69 13.95
C PRO A 83 -10.59 5.68 14.70
N VAL A 84 -10.00 6.86 14.94
CA VAL A 84 -8.74 7.02 15.66
C VAL A 84 -8.85 8.17 16.65
N ALA A 85 -8.14 8.11 17.78
CA ALA A 85 -8.01 9.24 18.69
C ALA A 85 -6.70 10.00 18.40
N ALA A 86 -6.75 11.34 18.41
CA ALA A 86 -5.54 12.15 18.40
C ALA A 86 -4.65 11.75 19.59
N GLY A 87 -3.39 11.39 19.32
CA GLY A 87 -2.45 10.88 20.31
C GLY A 87 -2.41 9.35 20.45
N SER A 88 -3.31 8.59 19.80
CA SER A 88 -3.21 7.13 19.74
C SER A 88 -2.32 6.64 18.59
N VAL A 89 -2.04 5.34 18.57
CA VAL A 89 -1.15 4.70 17.61
C VAL A 89 -1.95 3.87 16.61
N VAL A 90 -1.72 4.10 15.32
CA VAL A 90 -2.14 3.27 14.21
C VAL A 90 -0.99 2.35 13.84
N ASN A 91 -1.13 1.05 14.05
CA ASN A 91 -0.11 0.07 13.68
C ASN A 91 -0.37 -0.40 12.24
N ALA A 92 0.42 0.06 11.28
CA ALA A 92 0.32 -0.33 9.88
C ALA A 92 1.09 -1.64 9.65
N HIS A 93 0.37 -2.75 9.45
CA HIS A 93 0.96 -4.05 9.13
C HIS A 93 1.13 -4.20 7.63
N TRP A 94 2.32 -4.64 7.23
CA TRP A 94 2.68 -4.96 5.86
C TRP A 94 2.72 -6.48 5.65
N THR A 95 2.29 -6.89 4.46
CA THR A 95 2.69 -8.19 3.89
C THR A 95 4.21 -8.39 3.93
N THR A 96 4.69 -9.64 3.82
CA THR A 96 6.11 -10.00 3.95
C THR A 96 7.03 -9.10 3.11
N TRP A 97 7.83 -8.26 3.78
CA TRP A 97 8.73 -7.32 3.11
C TRP A 97 10.07 -7.97 2.71
N PRO A 98 10.59 -7.74 1.49
CA PRO A 98 11.86 -8.33 1.06
C PRO A 98 13.09 -7.70 1.75
N ASP A 99 14.07 -8.53 2.13
CA ASP A 99 15.32 -8.09 2.77
C ASP A 99 16.22 -7.22 1.88
N SER A 100 16.03 -7.28 0.56
CA SER A 100 16.70 -6.43 -0.43
C SER A 100 16.11 -5.02 -0.51
N HIS A 101 14.84 -4.84 -0.12
CA HIS A 101 14.08 -3.60 -0.33
C HIS A 101 14.33 -2.59 0.81
N LYS A 102 15.61 -2.27 1.00
CA LYS A 102 16.12 -1.25 1.92
C LYS A 102 15.59 0.13 1.53
N GLY A 103 15.20 0.92 2.52
CA GLY A 103 14.64 2.25 2.28
C GLY A 103 14.00 2.88 3.52
N PRO A 104 13.57 4.15 3.42
CA PRO A 104 12.78 4.80 4.45
C PRO A 104 11.34 4.26 4.52
N VAL A 105 10.72 4.51 5.67
CA VAL A 105 9.28 4.43 5.90
C VAL A 105 8.80 5.86 6.21
N ILE A 106 7.71 6.32 5.59
CA ILE A 106 7.23 7.70 5.71
C ILE A 106 5.71 7.72 5.84
N THR A 107 5.18 8.57 6.71
CA THR A 107 3.72 8.74 6.86
C THR A 107 3.30 10.20 6.78
N TYR A 108 2.27 10.46 5.99
CA TYR A 108 1.62 11.75 5.80
C TYR A 108 0.15 11.69 6.18
N LEU A 109 -0.41 12.84 6.58
CA LEU A 109 -1.85 13.07 6.64
C LEU A 109 -2.24 14.16 5.64
N ALA A 110 -3.44 14.05 5.06
CA ALA A 110 -4.14 15.14 4.38
C ALA A 110 -5.56 15.26 4.93
N ARG A 111 -5.99 16.47 5.30
CA ARG A 111 -7.31 16.70 5.91
C ARG A 111 -8.38 16.93 4.84
N ALA A 112 -9.53 16.26 4.98
CA ALA A 112 -10.69 16.59 4.17
C ALA A 112 -11.22 18.02 4.50
N PRO A 113 -11.74 18.78 3.53
CA PRO A 113 -12.34 20.09 3.78
C PRO A 113 -13.50 20.01 4.78
N ASP A 114 -13.67 21.03 5.62
CA ASP A 114 -14.76 21.06 6.61
C ASP A 114 -16.13 20.93 5.91
N GLY A 115 -16.96 19.98 6.38
CA GLY A 115 -18.27 19.67 5.80
C GLY A 115 -18.25 18.73 4.59
N THR A 116 -17.09 18.17 4.23
CA THR A 116 -16.95 17.17 3.16
C THR A 116 -16.86 15.75 3.75
N ASP A 117 -17.46 14.78 3.08
CA ASP A 117 -17.30 13.35 3.39
C ASP A 117 -16.09 12.78 2.64
N ILE A 118 -15.15 12.19 3.37
CA ILE A 118 -13.92 11.60 2.83
C ILE A 118 -14.18 10.45 1.84
N THR A 119 -15.32 9.75 1.98
CA THR A 119 -15.76 8.69 1.06
C THR A 119 -16.25 9.24 -0.29
N ALA A 120 -16.31 10.57 -0.44
CA ALA A 120 -16.64 11.28 -1.67
C ALA A 120 -15.59 12.36 -2.06
N TRP A 121 -14.42 12.39 -1.41
CA TRP A 121 -13.39 13.40 -1.62
C TRP A 121 -12.06 12.81 -2.08
N THR A 122 -11.33 13.53 -2.91
CA THR A 122 -9.93 13.22 -3.25
C THR A 122 -9.12 14.51 -3.34
N PRO A 123 -7.86 14.55 -2.86
CA PRO A 123 -7.03 15.76 -2.91
C PRO A 123 -6.73 16.28 -4.32
N GLY A 124 -6.62 15.40 -5.31
CA GLY A 124 -6.08 15.78 -6.62
C GLY A 124 -4.67 16.35 -6.49
N ASP A 125 -4.39 17.46 -7.16
CA ASP A 125 -3.09 18.14 -7.15
C ASP A 125 -2.92 19.13 -5.98
N ASP A 126 -3.88 19.23 -5.06
CA ASP A 126 -3.83 20.21 -3.97
C ASP A 126 -2.68 19.94 -2.98
N ALA A 127 -2.01 21.02 -2.55
CA ALA A 127 -0.98 20.96 -1.52
C ALA A 127 -1.61 20.87 -0.11
N VAL A 128 -2.04 19.67 0.27
CA VAL A 128 -2.75 19.38 1.54
C VAL A 128 -2.04 18.35 2.43
N TRP A 129 -0.98 17.72 1.93
CA TRP A 129 -0.27 16.66 2.64
C TRP A 129 0.78 17.24 3.58
N PHE A 130 0.80 16.77 4.83
CA PHE A 130 1.85 17.07 5.80
C PHE A 130 2.42 15.78 6.38
N LYS A 131 3.74 15.74 6.54
CA LYS A 131 4.46 14.57 7.09
C LYS A 131 4.25 14.53 8.61
N ILE A 132 3.90 13.37 9.15
CA ILE A 132 3.73 13.17 10.61
C ILE A 132 4.75 12.20 11.21
N ASP A 133 5.42 11.41 10.37
CA ASP A 133 6.39 10.40 10.78
C ASP A 133 7.35 10.08 9.64
N GLU A 134 8.62 9.83 9.98
CA GLU A 134 9.63 9.31 9.05
C GLU A 134 10.74 8.56 9.77
N ALA A 135 11.26 7.52 9.12
CA ALA A 135 12.52 6.89 9.49
C ALA A 135 13.25 6.45 8.22
N GLY A 136 14.57 6.68 8.18
CA GLY A 136 15.42 6.42 7.02
C GLY A 136 16.50 5.38 7.30
N TYR A 137 17.76 5.79 7.13
CA TYR A 137 18.93 5.06 7.57
C TYR A 137 19.46 5.65 8.88
N ASP A 138 19.56 4.85 9.92
CA ASP A 138 20.15 5.22 11.21
C ASP A 138 20.97 4.06 11.78
N ASN A 139 22.12 4.36 12.38
CA ASN A 139 22.98 3.39 13.09
C ASN A 139 23.22 2.05 12.33
N GLY A 140 23.42 2.12 11.01
CA GLY A 140 23.68 0.95 10.16
C GLY A 140 22.43 0.18 9.69
N LYS A 141 21.22 0.68 9.99
CA LYS A 141 19.93 0.02 9.77
C LYS A 141 19.00 0.85 8.91
N TRP A 142 18.21 0.19 8.07
CA TRP A 142 17.13 0.81 7.32
C TRP A 142 15.77 0.56 7.97
N ALA A 143 14.91 1.57 7.99
CA ALA A 143 13.57 1.48 8.55
C ALA A 143 12.77 0.29 7.96
N ALA A 144 12.71 0.18 6.63
CA ALA A 144 11.90 -0.84 5.96
C ALA A 144 12.38 -2.29 6.16
N THR A 145 13.68 -2.55 6.34
CA THR A 145 14.24 -3.92 6.40
C THR A 145 14.75 -4.34 7.76
N ASP A 146 15.33 -3.41 8.54
CA ASP A 146 15.99 -3.73 9.81
C ASP A 146 15.15 -3.35 11.03
N VAL A 147 14.13 -2.49 10.86
CA VAL A 147 13.20 -2.10 11.93
C VAL A 147 11.84 -2.76 11.71
N LEU A 148 11.16 -2.44 10.60
CA LEU A 148 9.81 -2.93 10.26
C LEU A 148 9.71 -4.47 10.27
N ILE A 149 10.64 -5.18 9.62
CA ILE A 149 10.64 -6.67 9.59
C ILE A 149 10.82 -7.24 11.02
N ASN A 150 11.68 -6.63 11.84
CA ASN A 150 11.89 -7.04 13.23
C ASN A 150 10.70 -6.70 14.15
N GLN A 151 9.80 -5.83 13.71
CA GLN A 151 8.51 -5.51 14.34
C GLN A 151 7.37 -6.36 13.76
N ASN A 152 7.66 -7.55 13.20
CA ASN A 152 6.69 -8.41 12.53
C ASN A 152 5.94 -7.65 11.40
N SER A 153 6.73 -7.06 10.50
CA SER A 153 6.26 -6.21 9.39
C SER A 153 5.33 -5.05 9.77
N THR A 154 5.34 -4.61 11.03
CA THR A 154 4.40 -3.61 11.55
C THR A 154 5.12 -2.29 11.84
N TRP A 155 4.57 -1.18 11.35
CA TRP A 155 5.05 0.17 11.65
C TRP A 155 4.08 0.94 12.56
N PRO A 156 4.49 1.38 13.76
CA PRO A 156 3.63 2.13 14.68
C PRO A 156 3.63 3.64 14.34
N VAL A 157 2.55 4.13 13.74
CA VAL A 157 2.33 5.55 13.44
C VAL A 157 1.60 6.22 14.60
N THR A 158 2.16 7.26 15.21
CA THR A 158 1.46 8.05 16.23
C THR A 158 0.69 9.20 15.59
N ILE A 159 -0.62 9.28 15.80
CA ILE A 159 -1.41 10.45 15.36
C ILE A 159 -1.09 11.64 16.28
N PRO A 160 -0.73 12.83 15.77
CA PRO A 160 -0.33 13.95 16.63
C PRO A 160 -1.41 14.36 17.65
N ALA A 161 -1.05 14.45 18.92
CA ALA A 161 -2.01 14.58 20.03
C ALA A 161 -2.87 15.85 20.00
N ASN A 162 -2.39 16.95 19.42
CA ASN A 162 -3.14 18.21 19.32
C ASN A 162 -3.85 18.38 17.96
N LEU A 163 -3.79 17.39 17.06
CA LEU A 163 -4.40 17.47 15.73
C LEU A 163 -5.89 17.80 15.82
N LYS A 164 -6.36 18.74 14.99
CA LYS A 164 -7.79 19.09 14.89
C LYS A 164 -8.61 17.85 14.52
N ALA A 165 -9.71 17.60 15.21
CA ALA A 165 -10.63 16.52 14.85
C ALA A 165 -11.20 16.66 13.42
N GLY A 166 -11.62 15.53 12.85
CA GLY A 166 -12.23 15.41 11.53
C GLY A 166 -11.61 14.28 10.69
N GLN A 167 -11.95 14.25 9.40
CA GLN A 167 -11.54 13.18 8.50
C GLN A 167 -10.21 13.48 7.80
N TYR A 168 -9.35 12.47 7.71
CA TYR A 168 -8.01 12.54 7.12
C TYR A 168 -7.71 11.34 6.23
N ILE A 169 -6.99 11.53 5.13
CA ILE A 169 -6.31 10.43 4.45
C ILE A 169 -4.93 10.29 5.08
N MET A 170 -4.61 9.11 5.61
CA MET A 170 -3.26 8.72 5.99
C MET A 170 -2.59 8.02 4.81
N ARG A 171 -1.59 8.67 4.22
CA ARG A 171 -0.73 8.10 3.18
C ARG A 171 0.53 7.57 3.85
N HIS A 172 0.68 6.26 3.89
CA HIS A 172 1.83 5.56 4.44
C HIS A 172 2.59 4.88 3.30
N GLU A 173 3.92 4.97 3.28
CA GLU A 173 4.71 4.38 2.21
C GLU A 173 6.06 3.82 2.68
N ILE A 174 6.57 2.88 1.88
CA ILE A 174 7.98 2.52 1.82
C ILE A 174 8.54 3.02 0.49
N ILE A 175 9.79 3.48 0.48
CA ILE A 175 10.53 3.79 -0.76
C ILE A 175 11.72 2.83 -0.86
N ALA A 176 11.63 1.75 -1.64
CA ALA A 176 12.73 0.81 -1.81
C ALA A 176 13.82 1.40 -2.73
N LEU A 177 15.06 1.42 -2.24
CA LEU A 177 16.19 2.09 -2.87
C LEU A 177 17.14 1.14 -3.60
N HIS A 178 16.78 -0.15 -3.69
CA HIS A 178 17.65 -1.20 -4.22
C HIS A 178 18.00 -1.07 -5.72
N GLN A 179 17.31 -0.18 -6.45
CA GLN A 179 17.62 0.24 -7.81
C GLN A 179 17.80 1.77 -7.95
N ALA A 180 17.82 2.52 -6.86
CA ALA A 180 17.75 3.99 -6.85
C ALA A 180 19.06 4.72 -7.24
N GLY A 181 20.08 4.02 -7.74
CA GLY A 181 21.35 4.64 -8.16
C GLY A 181 21.23 5.63 -9.34
N SER A 182 20.06 5.69 -9.99
CA SER A 182 19.68 6.65 -11.02
C SER A 182 18.16 6.81 -11.02
N TYR A 183 17.64 7.94 -11.53
CA TYR A 183 16.20 8.09 -11.80
C TYR A 183 15.87 7.73 -13.26
N PRO A 184 14.74 7.03 -13.54
CA PRO A 184 13.89 6.33 -12.57
C PRO A 184 14.60 5.09 -11.99
N GLY A 185 14.33 4.77 -10.73
CA GLY A 185 15.01 3.66 -10.04
C GLY A 185 14.53 3.40 -8.62
N ALA A 186 14.23 4.43 -7.83
CA ALA A 186 13.51 4.28 -6.56
C ALA A 186 12.10 3.71 -6.79
N GLU A 187 11.65 2.89 -5.84
CA GLU A 187 10.39 2.15 -5.91
C GLU A 187 9.47 2.56 -4.76
N PHE A 188 8.34 3.19 -5.09
CA PHE A 188 7.40 3.76 -4.12
C PHE A 188 6.22 2.82 -3.91
N TYR A 189 5.84 2.61 -2.65
CA TYR A 189 4.72 1.75 -2.27
C TYR A 189 3.72 2.56 -1.42
N PRO A 190 2.97 3.50 -2.00
CA PRO A 190 1.95 4.24 -1.26
C PRO A 190 0.72 3.35 -0.99
N GLY A 191 0.22 3.40 0.24
CA GLY A 191 -1.11 2.96 0.64
C GLY A 191 -1.84 4.08 1.39
N CYS A 192 -3.15 4.21 1.19
CA CYS A 192 -3.95 5.32 1.71
C CYS A 192 -5.16 4.85 2.52
N TYR A 193 -5.15 5.09 3.83
CA TYR A 193 -6.29 4.81 4.72
C TYR A 193 -7.09 6.07 5.01
N GLN A 194 -8.40 5.96 5.06
CA GLN A 194 -9.30 7.04 5.48
C GLN A 194 -9.52 6.92 7.00
N LEU A 195 -9.22 7.98 7.74
CA LEU A 195 -9.33 8.05 9.19
C LEU A 195 -10.44 9.02 9.60
N GLU A 196 -11.17 8.69 10.65
CA GLU A 196 -12.03 9.62 11.41
C GLU A 196 -11.31 9.94 12.73
N VAL A 197 -10.63 11.10 12.77
CA VAL A 197 -9.81 11.49 13.93
C VAL A 197 -10.67 12.24 14.95
N THR A 198 -10.78 11.66 16.14
CA THR A 198 -11.46 12.22 17.30
C THR A 198 -10.48 12.89 18.26
N GLY A 199 -10.95 13.84 19.07
CA GLY A 199 -10.14 14.51 20.09
C GLY A 199 -10.57 15.96 20.33
N SER A 200 -9.88 16.64 21.25
CA SER A 200 -10.08 18.06 21.56
C SER A 200 -8.99 18.97 20.95
N GLY A 201 -8.13 18.42 20.10
CA GLY A 201 -7.08 19.16 19.41
C GLY A 201 -7.65 20.22 18.46
N THR A 202 -6.84 21.23 18.17
CA THR A 202 -7.17 22.33 17.23
C THR A 202 -6.01 22.65 16.29
N ALA A 203 -4.86 21.99 16.45
CA ALA A 203 -3.65 22.26 15.69
C ALA A 203 -3.77 21.71 14.26
N LEU A 204 -3.23 22.48 13.31
CA LEU A 204 -3.06 22.14 11.90
C LEU A 204 -1.77 22.80 11.40
N PRO A 205 -0.98 22.13 10.56
CA PRO A 205 0.18 22.75 9.92
C PRO A 205 -0.25 23.96 9.09
N THR A 206 0.50 25.06 9.23
CA THR A 206 0.33 26.29 8.46
C THR A 206 1.35 26.42 7.34
N GLU A 207 2.40 25.60 7.36
CA GLU A 207 3.51 25.55 6.42
C GLU A 207 3.91 24.07 6.20
N GLY A 208 4.77 23.79 5.23
CA GLY A 208 5.23 22.42 4.94
C GLY A 208 4.19 21.52 4.25
N LEU A 209 3.06 22.09 3.81
CA LEU A 209 2.07 21.39 2.99
C LEU A 209 2.61 21.14 1.58
N VAL A 210 2.42 19.91 1.08
CA VAL A 210 2.86 19.46 -0.26
C VAL A 210 1.75 18.70 -0.99
N SER A 211 1.91 18.54 -2.30
CA SER A 211 1.04 17.74 -3.17
C SER A 211 1.71 16.41 -3.55
N PHE A 212 0.93 15.41 -3.96
CA PHE A 212 1.44 14.20 -4.60
C PHE A 212 0.70 14.02 -5.92
N PRO A 213 1.35 14.21 -7.10
CA PRO A 213 2.76 14.52 -7.32
C PRO A 213 3.17 15.92 -6.84
N GLY A 214 4.48 16.14 -6.63
CA GLY A 214 5.07 17.45 -6.29
C GLY A 214 5.94 17.48 -5.03
N ALA A 215 5.69 16.62 -4.05
CA ALA A 215 6.49 16.52 -2.82
C ALA A 215 7.91 15.98 -3.04
N TYR A 216 8.13 15.22 -4.12
CA TYR A 216 9.39 14.57 -4.48
C TYR A 216 9.89 15.07 -5.83
N SER A 217 11.22 15.19 -5.97
CA SER A 217 11.92 15.56 -7.19
C SER A 217 12.84 14.43 -7.68
N GLU A 218 13.02 14.34 -9.00
CA GLU A 218 13.95 13.41 -9.64
C GLU A 218 15.41 13.67 -9.25
N THR A 219 15.69 14.84 -8.69
CA THR A 219 17.01 15.27 -8.21
C THR A 219 17.18 15.20 -6.69
N ASP A 220 16.17 14.73 -5.95
CA ASP A 220 16.29 14.63 -4.49
C ASP A 220 17.34 13.57 -4.12
N PRO A 221 18.26 13.86 -3.18
CA PRO A 221 19.32 12.93 -2.79
C PRO A 221 18.80 11.67 -2.09
N GLY A 222 17.53 11.66 -1.66
CA GLY A 222 16.84 10.47 -1.16
C GLY A 222 16.20 9.59 -2.25
N ILE A 223 16.00 10.15 -3.46
CA ILE A 223 15.33 9.52 -4.60
C ILE A 223 16.36 8.97 -5.59
N VAL A 224 17.46 9.70 -5.81
CA VAL A 224 18.65 9.20 -6.52
C VAL A 224 19.74 8.90 -5.49
N PHE A 225 19.73 7.66 -5.01
CA PHE A 225 20.58 7.18 -3.93
C PHE A 225 21.17 5.79 -4.22
N ASN A 226 22.50 5.68 -4.21
CA ASN A 226 23.19 4.41 -4.41
C ASN A 226 23.58 3.76 -3.06
N LEU A 227 22.76 2.82 -2.57
CA LEU A 227 23.01 2.12 -1.31
C LEU A 227 24.16 1.08 -1.35
N TYR A 228 24.85 0.94 -2.49
CA TYR A 228 25.97 0.02 -2.68
C TYR A 228 27.35 0.70 -2.70
N THR A 229 27.39 2.03 -2.54
CA THR A 229 28.62 2.81 -2.30
C THR A 229 28.77 3.15 -0.81
N ASP A 230 29.90 3.73 -0.42
CA ASP A 230 30.09 4.22 0.95
C ASP A 230 29.20 5.46 1.20
N PHE A 231 28.46 5.45 2.32
CA PHE A 231 27.67 6.58 2.82
C PHE A 231 27.51 6.49 4.34
N ASP A 232 27.49 7.64 5.01
CA ASP A 232 27.27 7.73 6.47
C ASP A 232 25.85 8.16 6.84
N SER A 233 25.08 8.69 5.88
CA SER A 233 23.74 9.23 6.10
C SER A 233 22.84 9.08 4.86
N TYR A 234 21.53 9.19 5.08
CA TYR A 234 20.50 9.23 4.03
C TYR A 234 19.56 10.41 4.29
N THR A 235 19.32 11.22 3.26
CA THR A 235 18.34 12.32 3.33
C THR A 235 16.97 11.78 2.93
N ILE A 236 16.02 11.77 3.88
CA ILE A 236 14.65 11.34 3.61
C ILE A 236 13.97 12.40 2.72
N PRO A 237 13.26 12.02 1.64
CA PRO A 237 12.64 12.97 0.72
C PRO A 237 11.35 13.61 1.31
N GLY A 238 10.90 14.70 0.70
CA GLY A 238 9.70 15.44 1.11
C GLY A 238 9.92 16.50 2.19
N PRO A 239 8.84 17.11 2.72
CA PRO A 239 8.90 18.17 3.73
C PRO A 239 9.38 17.64 5.09
N ALA A 240 9.69 18.56 6.02
CA ALA A 240 9.97 18.19 7.41
C ALA A 240 8.74 17.57 8.09
N VAL A 241 8.97 16.72 9.11
CA VAL A 241 7.92 16.22 10.01
C VAL A 241 7.26 17.39 10.74
N TRP A 242 5.93 17.39 10.78
CA TRP A 242 5.14 18.40 11.49
C TRP A 242 5.30 18.29 13.01
N ASP A 243 5.44 19.44 13.68
CA ASP A 243 5.68 19.56 15.13
C ASP A 243 4.50 19.16 16.03
N GLY A 244 3.30 18.95 15.46
CA GLY A 244 2.10 18.61 16.21
C GLY A 244 1.54 19.73 17.09
N VAL A 245 1.99 20.98 16.93
CA VAL A 245 1.56 22.16 17.73
C VAL A 245 1.20 23.40 16.91
N SER A 246 1.53 23.42 15.61
CA SER A 246 1.20 24.56 14.73
C SER A 246 -0.28 24.93 14.78
N THR A 247 -0.58 26.22 15.00
CA THR A 247 -1.95 26.75 15.08
C THR A 247 -2.00 28.11 14.39
N ALA A 248 -2.83 28.25 13.35
CA ALA A 248 -3.12 29.56 12.77
C ALA A 248 -3.96 30.40 13.75
N ILE A 249 -3.30 31.26 14.52
CA ILE A 249 -3.99 32.26 15.34
C ILE A 249 -4.67 33.27 14.40
N GLY A 250 -5.98 33.50 14.59
CA GLY A 250 -6.72 34.49 13.82
C GLY A 250 -6.08 35.88 13.90
N SER A 251 -6.06 36.58 12.76
CA SER A 251 -5.29 37.80 12.52
C SER A 251 -5.34 38.83 13.66
N SER A 252 -4.20 39.03 14.32
CA SER A 252 -3.87 40.30 14.99
C SER A 252 -2.39 40.61 14.80
N SER A 253 -2.10 41.80 14.26
CA SER A 253 -0.77 42.18 13.81
C SER A 253 0.21 42.33 14.97
N GLY A 254 1.37 41.68 14.88
CA GLY A 254 2.51 41.86 15.79
C GLY A 254 3.82 41.60 15.04
N SER A 255 4.66 42.63 14.90
CA SER A 255 5.82 42.60 14.00
C SER A 255 6.93 41.64 14.42
N SER A 256 7.65 41.15 13.41
CA SER A 256 8.86 40.34 13.54
C SER A 256 10.00 41.07 14.26
N SER A 257 10.81 40.30 14.98
CA SER A 257 12.24 40.60 15.13
C SER A 257 13.04 39.30 15.27
N SER A 258 14.14 39.25 14.53
CA SER A 258 15.08 38.13 14.48
C SER A 258 16.12 38.24 15.60
N ALA A 259 16.46 37.10 16.23
CA ALA A 259 17.70 36.98 16.99
C ALA A 259 18.17 35.51 17.02
N ALA A 260 19.22 35.20 16.28
CA ALA A 260 20.02 34.01 16.53
C ALA A 260 20.94 34.25 17.73
N SER A 261 21.05 33.29 18.65
CA SER A 261 22.17 33.17 19.59
C SER A 261 22.23 31.75 20.14
N GLY A 262 23.42 31.15 20.08
CA GLY A 262 23.62 29.73 20.38
C GLY A 262 23.56 29.43 21.88
N ALA A 263 23.06 28.24 22.21
CA ALA A 263 23.08 27.71 23.57
C ALA A 263 24.39 26.95 23.83
N SER A 264 25.18 27.44 24.79
CA SER A 264 26.17 26.63 25.50
C SER A 264 26.50 27.23 26.85
N SER A 265 25.86 26.71 27.89
CA SER A 265 26.46 26.60 29.21
C SER A 265 25.90 25.39 29.95
N THR A 266 26.82 24.62 30.51
CA THR A 266 26.55 23.43 31.32
C THR A 266 26.05 23.82 32.71
N ALA A 267 25.05 23.11 33.22
CA ALA A 267 24.78 23.03 34.65
C ALA A 267 24.21 21.63 34.99
N ALA A 268 24.86 20.94 35.92
CA ALA A 268 24.48 19.60 36.36
C ALA A 268 23.70 19.65 37.68
N ALA A 269 22.61 18.89 37.77
CA ALA A 269 21.91 18.45 38.99
C ALA A 269 20.72 17.56 38.58
N ALA A 270 20.28 16.54 39.33
CA ALA A 270 20.92 15.82 40.43
C ALA A 270 20.27 14.43 40.52
N THR A 271 21.03 13.42 40.96
CA THR A 271 20.52 12.08 41.23
C THR A 271 19.52 12.10 42.40
N SER A 272 18.44 11.34 42.31
CA SER A 272 17.63 10.99 43.48
C SER A 272 17.02 9.59 43.33
N SER A 273 17.51 8.68 44.15
CA SER A 273 17.03 7.30 44.25
C SER A 273 16.22 7.13 45.53
N ALA A 274 14.99 6.62 45.43
CA ALA A 274 14.27 5.89 46.48
C ALA A 274 13.10 5.16 45.78
N ALA A 275 13.13 3.85 45.57
CA ALA A 275 13.04 2.75 46.55
C ALA A 275 11.58 2.33 46.82
N ALA A 276 11.36 1.02 46.77
CA ALA A 276 10.04 0.38 46.74
C ALA A 276 9.32 0.39 48.10
N ALA A 277 7.99 0.22 48.04
CA ALA A 277 7.18 -0.26 49.15
C ALA A 277 6.21 -1.35 48.67
N THR A 278 6.32 -2.53 49.27
CA THR A 278 5.54 -3.74 48.98
C THR A 278 4.28 -3.81 49.84
N SER A 279 3.14 -4.28 49.31
CA SER A 279 2.02 -4.92 50.05
C SER A 279 1.08 -5.55 49.01
N SER A 280 1.06 -6.87 48.83
CA SER A 280 0.37 -7.89 49.65
C SER A 280 -1.16 -7.91 49.48
N ALA A 281 -1.58 -8.90 48.68
CA ALA A 281 -2.88 -9.54 48.50
C ALA A 281 -4.00 -9.34 49.55
N ALA A 282 -5.23 -9.24 49.02
CA ALA A 282 -6.39 -9.93 49.58
C ALA A 282 -7.33 -10.37 48.44
N ALA A 283 -7.77 -11.63 48.46
CA ALA A 283 -8.82 -12.13 47.57
C ALA A 283 -10.18 -12.05 48.27
N ALA A 284 -11.25 -11.76 47.53
CA ALA A 284 -12.62 -11.92 48.01
C ALA A 284 -13.55 -12.39 46.87
N THR A 285 -14.04 -13.62 47.01
CA THR A 285 -15.10 -14.22 46.18
C THR A 285 -16.48 -13.92 46.73
N SER A 286 -17.46 -13.61 45.87
CA SER A 286 -18.90 -13.93 46.00
C SER A 286 -19.61 -13.49 44.71
N ALA A 287 -20.26 -14.41 43.98
CA ALA A 287 -21.68 -14.77 44.11
C ALA A 287 -22.60 -13.59 43.72
N VAL A 288 -23.13 -13.56 42.50
CA VAL A 288 -24.37 -14.25 42.08
C VAL A 288 -25.56 -13.83 42.92
N GLU A 289 -26.44 -13.00 42.35
CA GLU A 289 -27.85 -12.98 42.75
C GLU A 289 -28.76 -13.05 41.52
N THR A 290 -29.77 -13.89 41.63
CA THR A 290 -30.74 -14.20 40.58
C THR A 290 -32.01 -13.40 40.81
N SER A 291 -32.66 -12.93 39.74
CA SER A 291 -34.08 -12.58 39.79
C SER A 291 -34.79 -12.98 38.50
N SER A 292 -36.05 -13.37 38.65
CA SER A 292 -36.75 -14.28 37.75
C SER A 292 -38.25 -13.99 37.71
N VAL A 293 -38.97 -14.64 36.78
CA VAL A 293 -40.45 -14.72 36.68
C VAL A 293 -41.09 -13.43 36.11
N ALA A 294 -42.04 -13.44 35.15
CA ALA A 294 -42.70 -14.51 34.38
C ALA A 294 -43.08 -14.05 32.96
N ALA A 295 -43.43 -15.02 32.11
CA ALA A 295 -44.03 -14.82 30.79
C ALA A 295 -45.53 -14.45 30.85
N VAL A 296 -46.05 -13.89 29.74
CA VAL A 296 -47.48 -13.96 29.39
C VAL A 296 -47.62 -14.38 27.92
N THR A 297 -48.68 -15.11 27.60
CA THR A 297 -48.87 -15.91 26.39
C THR A 297 -49.88 -15.31 25.40
N SER A 298 -50.01 -15.97 24.23
CA SER A 298 -51.17 -15.90 23.30
C SER A 298 -51.18 -14.71 22.31
N SER A 299 -51.62 -14.83 21.04
CA SER A 299 -52.02 -16.00 20.23
C SER A 299 -52.03 -15.65 18.74
N VAL A 300 -51.87 -16.67 17.87
CA VAL A 300 -52.14 -16.59 16.42
C VAL A 300 -53.67 -16.51 16.16
N PRO A 301 -54.13 -16.10 14.95
CA PRO A 301 -54.47 -17.13 13.97
C PRO A 301 -54.04 -16.80 12.53
N ALA A 302 -53.93 -17.85 11.71
CA ALA A 302 -53.63 -17.77 10.28
C ALA A 302 -54.91 -17.77 9.41
N SER A 303 -54.77 -17.43 8.12
CA SER A 303 -55.67 -17.91 7.07
C SER A 303 -54.98 -17.94 5.71
N SER A 304 -55.13 -19.08 5.02
CA SER A 304 -54.72 -19.39 3.65
C SER A 304 -55.58 -18.66 2.60
N SER A 305 -55.13 -18.36 1.37
CA SER A 305 -54.99 -19.28 0.21
C SER A 305 -54.81 -18.37 -1.06
N ALA A 306 -54.56 -18.78 -2.31
CA ALA A 306 -54.47 -20.08 -3.01
C ALA A 306 -53.45 -19.96 -4.18
N ALA A 307 -53.35 -20.96 -5.07
CA ALA A 307 -52.28 -21.10 -6.07
C ALA A 307 -52.69 -20.97 -7.56
N ALA A 308 -51.65 -20.84 -8.40
CA ALA A 308 -51.51 -21.39 -9.77
C ALA A 308 -52.13 -20.70 -11.02
N SER A 309 -51.21 -20.24 -11.89
CA SER A 309 -51.03 -20.63 -13.31
C SER A 309 -52.05 -20.30 -14.42
N SER A 310 -51.60 -19.48 -15.37
CA SER A 310 -51.67 -19.68 -16.84
C SER A 310 -50.82 -18.58 -17.54
N ALA A 311 -50.36 -18.62 -18.80
CA ALA A 311 -49.87 -19.63 -19.77
C ALA A 311 -50.01 -19.00 -21.19
N ALA A 312 -48.94 -18.97 -22.00
CA ALA A 312 -48.86 -18.57 -23.43
C ALA A 312 -49.35 -17.13 -23.82
N ALA A 313 -48.63 -16.26 -24.54
CA ALA A 313 -47.82 -16.33 -25.78
C ALA A 313 -48.63 -16.39 -27.09
N THR A 314 -48.58 -15.31 -27.93
CA THR A 314 -48.24 -15.33 -29.39
C THR A 314 -48.35 -13.96 -30.12
N THR A 315 -47.23 -13.53 -30.73
CA THR A 315 -47.01 -12.99 -32.11
C THR A 315 -47.67 -11.74 -32.73
N SER A 316 -46.84 -11.09 -33.58
CA SER A 316 -47.13 -10.21 -34.76
C SER A 316 -47.34 -8.70 -34.49
N ALA A 317 -46.61 -7.72 -35.06
CA ALA A 317 -46.03 -7.51 -36.41
C ALA A 317 -47.09 -7.27 -37.51
N ALA A 318 -47.01 -6.28 -38.42
CA ALA A 318 -46.09 -5.16 -38.64
C ALA A 318 -46.72 -4.13 -39.63
N ALA A 319 -45.92 -3.16 -40.11
CA ALA A 319 -46.11 -2.34 -41.33
C ALA A 319 -47.17 -1.20 -41.28
N SER A 320 -47.07 -0.11 -42.07
CA SER A 320 -45.97 0.58 -42.78
C SER A 320 -46.50 1.90 -43.40
N SER A 321 -45.64 2.87 -43.67
CA SER A 321 -45.72 3.75 -44.86
C SER A 321 -44.42 4.55 -45.05
N ALA A 322 -44.04 4.78 -46.31
CA ALA A 322 -42.78 5.40 -46.73
C ALA A 322 -43.01 6.61 -47.67
N VAL A 323 -41.90 7.11 -48.24
CA VAL A 323 -41.70 7.98 -49.45
C VAL A 323 -41.29 9.45 -49.19
N ALA A 324 -40.29 10.05 -49.86
CA ALA A 324 -39.04 9.54 -50.48
C ALA A 324 -38.07 10.71 -50.89
N THR A 325 -36.83 10.36 -51.25
CA THR A 325 -35.94 11.02 -52.25
C THR A 325 -35.44 12.47 -52.05
N SER A 326 -34.12 12.66 -51.92
CA SER A 326 -33.26 13.32 -52.95
C SER A 326 -31.78 13.42 -52.57
N SER A 327 -30.91 13.46 -53.59
CA SER A 327 -29.45 13.34 -53.50
C SER A 327 -28.70 14.68 -53.44
N ALA A 328 -27.48 14.67 -52.88
CA ALA A 328 -26.40 15.57 -53.29
C ALA A 328 -25.03 14.90 -53.08
N VAL A 329 -24.12 15.08 -54.04
CA VAL A 329 -22.73 14.58 -54.00
C VAL A 329 -21.81 15.77 -53.72
N ILE A 330 -20.83 15.62 -52.83
CA ILE A 330 -19.64 16.48 -52.83
C ILE A 330 -18.40 15.66 -52.47
N THR A 331 -17.42 15.73 -53.35
CA THR A 331 -16.08 15.16 -53.22
C THR A 331 -15.19 16.02 -52.32
N SER A 332 -14.37 15.40 -51.48
CA SER A 332 -13.12 15.98 -50.99
C SER A 332 -12.06 14.89 -50.82
N SER A 333 -10.92 15.08 -51.48
CA SER A 333 -9.78 14.17 -51.47
C SER A 333 -8.79 14.58 -50.38
N ALA A 334 -8.25 13.63 -49.63
CA ALA A 334 -7.00 13.81 -48.88
C ALA A 334 -6.22 12.49 -48.87
N ALA A 335 -4.99 12.51 -49.36
CA ALA A 335 -4.11 11.34 -49.36
C ALA A 335 -3.39 11.20 -48.02
N VAL A 336 -3.18 9.96 -47.57
CA VAL A 336 -2.17 9.63 -46.55
C VAL A 336 -1.29 8.51 -47.09
N SER A 337 0.03 8.75 -47.05
CA SER A 337 1.03 7.92 -47.68
C SER A 337 1.18 6.57 -46.97
N SER A 338 1.17 5.50 -47.76
CA SER A 338 1.65 4.18 -47.32
C SER A 338 3.18 4.14 -47.36
N SER A 339 3.79 3.41 -46.42
CA SER A 339 5.23 3.09 -46.46
C SER A 339 5.47 1.67 -45.95
N ALA A 340 5.74 0.81 -46.93
CA ALA A 340 6.44 -0.48 -46.89
C ALA A 340 6.45 -1.30 -45.58
N VAL A 341 5.76 -2.45 -45.64
CA VAL A 341 6.11 -3.64 -44.84
C VAL A 341 7.50 -4.12 -45.25
N ALA A 342 8.39 -4.29 -44.28
CA ALA A 342 9.69 -4.94 -44.47
C ALA A 342 9.67 -6.34 -43.87
N THR A 343 9.48 -7.35 -44.70
CA THR A 343 9.75 -8.75 -44.36
C THR A 343 11.25 -8.97 -44.24
N SER A 344 11.71 -9.52 -43.11
CA SER A 344 13.07 -10.04 -42.96
C SER A 344 13.04 -11.50 -42.51
N SER A 345 13.83 -12.31 -43.20
CA SER A 345 13.77 -13.77 -43.15
C SER A 345 14.49 -14.34 -41.93
N ALA A 346 13.94 -15.39 -41.33
CA ALA A 346 14.63 -16.16 -40.31
C ALA A 346 15.89 -16.85 -40.88
N ALA A 347 17.02 -16.67 -40.21
CA ALA A 347 18.23 -17.47 -40.39
C ALA A 347 18.62 -18.04 -39.02
N SER A 348 18.50 -19.35 -38.84
CA SER A 348 18.81 -20.03 -37.59
C SER A 348 20.32 -20.09 -37.33
N PRO A 349 20.83 -19.61 -36.19
CA PRO A 349 22.18 -19.94 -35.74
C PRO A 349 22.16 -21.28 -35.00
N THR A 350 23.11 -22.16 -35.33
CA THR A 350 23.30 -23.46 -34.68
C THR A 350 23.57 -23.30 -33.18
N SER A 351 22.76 -23.96 -32.35
CA SER A 351 22.81 -23.79 -30.88
C SER A 351 24.06 -24.43 -30.24
N SER A 352 25.09 -23.62 -29.98
CA SER A 352 25.91 -23.85 -28.80
C SER A 352 25.06 -23.52 -27.57
N ALA A 353 24.92 -24.47 -26.65
CA ALA A 353 24.08 -24.33 -25.47
C ALA A 353 24.69 -23.35 -24.44
N THR A 354 24.44 -22.06 -24.62
CA THR A 354 24.71 -21.04 -23.61
C THR A 354 23.75 -21.26 -22.44
N VAL A 355 24.27 -21.79 -21.33
CA VAL A 355 23.52 -22.04 -20.10
C VAL A 355 22.93 -20.72 -19.59
N LYS A 356 21.60 -20.57 -19.64
CA LYS A 356 20.90 -19.39 -19.12
C LYS A 356 20.77 -19.47 -17.59
N ASN A 357 20.62 -18.31 -16.94
CA ASN A 357 20.25 -18.26 -15.52
C ASN A 357 18.73 -18.46 -15.39
N ALA A 358 18.27 -19.30 -14.45
CA ALA A 358 16.85 -19.57 -14.24
C ALA A 358 16.00 -18.30 -14.03
N ASN A 359 16.55 -17.27 -13.38
CA ASN A 359 15.86 -15.99 -13.18
C ASN A 359 15.63 -15.24 -14.50
N VAL A 360 16.53 -15.37 -15.48
CA VAL A 360 16.37 -14.76 -16.81
C VAL A 360 15.24 -15.45 -17.58
N CYS A 361 15.15 -16.78 -17.51
CA CYS A 361 14.05 -17.53 -18.13
C CYS A 361 12.68 -17.16 -17.54
N MET A 362 12.59 -16.98 -16.22
CA MET A 362 11.34 -16.54 -15.57
C MET A 362 10.98 -15.08 -15.89
N ASN A 363 11.97 -14.20 -16.08
CA ASN A 363 11.72 -12.82 -16.51
C ASN A 363 11.25 -12.75 -17.98
N GLU A 364 11.86 -13.53 -18.88
CA GLU A 364 11.41 -13.66 -20.28
C GLU A 364 9.96 -14.20 -20.37
N TYR A 365 9.60 -15.17 -19.52
CA TYR A 365 8.24 -15.68 -19.39
C TYR A 365 7.23 -14.60 -18.96
N ASN A 366 7.53 -13.87 -17.89
CA ASN A 366 6.64 -12.83 -17.37
C ASN A 366 6.40 -11.71 -18.39
N GLN A 367 7.43 -11.32 -19.15
CA GLN A 367 7.31 -10.34 -20.23
C GLN A 367 6.41 -10.85 -21.38
N CYS A 368 6.50 -12.14 -21.73
CA CYS A 368 5.63 -12.77 -22.73
C CYS A 368 4.13 -12.75 -22.32
N ILE A 369 3.85 -13.01 -21.04
CA ILE A 369 2.48 -12.93 -20.49
C ILE A 369 1.95 -11.49 -20.43
N ALA A 370 2.82 -10.52 -20.14
CA ALA A 370 2.45 -9.10 -20.16
C ALA A 370 2.18 -8.60 -21.60
N ALA A 371 2.98 -9.04 -22.58
CA ALA A 371 2.82 -8.67 -23.99
C ALA A 371 1.58 -9.28 -24.68
N SER A 372 0.97 -10.31 -24.09
CA SER A 372 -0.24 -10.97 -24.61
C SER A 372 -1.55 -10.48 -23.96
N GLN A 373 -1.51 -9.45 -23.12
CA GLN A 373 -2.72 -8.80 -22.61
C GLN A 373 -3.51 -8.14 -23.77
N PRO A 374 -4.86 -8.12 -23.73
CA PRO A 374 -5.73 -8.49 -22.61
C PRO A 374 -6.12 -9.97 -22.53
N ASN A 375 -5.62 -10.85 -23.42
CA ASN A 375 -5.95 -12.28 -23.41
C ASN A 375 -4.66 -13.13 -23.35
N PRO A 376 -4.05 -13.27 -22.16
CA PRO A 376 -2.70 -13.83 -22.00
C PRO A 376 -2.52 -15.22 -22.61
N ASP A 377 -1.47 -15.37 -23.43
CA ASP A 377 -1.08 -16.65 -24.01
C ASP A 377 -0.21 -17.46 -23.03
N TRP A 378 -0.89 -18.02 -22.03
CA TRP A 378 -0.26 -18.93 -21.07
C TRP A 378 0.42 -20.13 -21.73
N THR A 379 -0.07 -20.60 -22.88
CA THR A 379 0.43 -21.84 -23.50
C THR A 379 1.73 -21.60 -24.26
N GLY A 380 1.76 -20.60 -25.16
CA GLY A 380 2.96 -20.24 -25.92
C GLY A 380 4.09 -19.73 -25.04
N CYS A 381 3.76 -18.88 -24.06
CA CYS A 381 4.75 -18.39 -23.10
C CYS A 381 5.27 -19.52 -22.18
N THR A 382 4.43 -20.44 -21.73
CA THR A 382 4.87 -21.57 -20.88
C THR A 382 5.79 -22.52 -21.64
N ALA A 383 5.48 -22.85 -22.91
CA ALA A 383 6.36 -23.66 -23.74
C ALA A 383 7.75 -23.01 -23.92
N THR A 384 7.79 -21.68 -24.08
CA THR A 384 9.04 -20.90 -24.19
C THR A 384 9.83 -20.92 -22.89
N LYS A 385 9.15 -20.75 -21.75
CA LYS A 385 9.72 -20.84 -20.40
C LYS A 385 10.29 -22.23 -20.12
N ASP A 386 9.54 -23.30 -20.39
CA ASP A 386 10.00 -24.68 -20.15
C ASP A 386 11.24 -25.00 -21.02
N THR A 387 11.24 -24.60 -22.29
CA THR A 387 12.40 -24.72 -23.20
C THR A 387 13.63 -23.95 -22.68
N CYS A 388 13.44 -22.77 -22.10
CA CYS A 388 14.53 -21.98 -21.51
C CYS A 388 15.09 -22.65 -20.24
N MET A 389 14.19 -23.19 -19.40
CA MET A 389 14.52 -23.81 -18.12
C MET A 389 15.22 -25.18 -18.26
N GLU A 390 15.00 -25.90 -19.36
CA GLU A 390 15.67 -27.17 -19.66
C GLU A 390 17.21 -27.06 -19.71
N GLY A 391 17.74 -25.87 -20.03
CA GLY A 391 19.18 -25.57 -20.05
C GLY A 391 19.67 -24.63 -18.95
N ALA A 392 18.89 -24.36 -17.90
CA ALA A 392 19.18 -23.29 -16.95
C ALA A 392 19.92 -23.73 -15.66
N VAL A 393 20.83 -22.90 -15.15
CA VAL A 393 21.45 -23.10 -13.82
C VAL A 393 20.83 -22.21 -12.74
N TYR A 394 20.58 -22.83 -11.60
CA TYR A 394 20.19 -22.16 -10.35
C TYR A 394 21.44 -21.77 -9.54
N MET A 395 21.81 -20.49 -9.59
CA MET A 395 22.84 -19.91 -8.73
C MET A 395 22.35 -19.84 -7.26
N ARG A 396 22.54 -20.91 -6.48
CA ARG A 396 22.34 -20.83 -5.02
C ARG A 396 23.45 -20.01 -4.38
N VAL A 397 23.10 -18.84 -3.83
CA VAL A 397 24.01 -18.04 -3.00
C VAL A 397 24.40 -18.86 -1.76
N LYS A 398 25.68 -19.16 -1.58
CA LYS A 398 26.17 -19.86 -0.38
C LYS A 398 26.08 -18.96 0.85
N ARG A 399 25.17 -19.26 1.78
CA ARG A 399 25.26 -18.75 3.16
C ARG A 399 26.55 -19.29 3.79
N SER A 400 27.55 -18.43 3.99
CA SER A 400 28.73 -18.74 4.79
C SER A 400 28.37 -18.64 6.28
N GLY A 401 28.03 -19.77 6.91
CA GLY A 401 27.66 -19.82 8.31
C GLY A 401 28.83 -20.24 9.20
N THR A 402 29.16 -19.43 10.20
CA THR A 402 30.00 -19.84 11.34
C THR A 402 29.21 -19.69 12.63
N LEU A 403 28.53 -20.76 13.04
CA LEU A 403 27.84 -20.84 14.34
C LEU A 403 28.86 -20.97 15.48
N GLY A 404 29.19 -19.84 16.12
CA GLY A 404 30.15 -19.76 17.21
C GLY A 404 29.50 -19.50 18.57
N ARG A 405 28.93 -20.53 19.21
CA ARG A 405 28.48 -20.47 20.61
C ARG A 405 29.69 -20.29 21.52
N ARG A 406 29.79 -19.18 22.27
CA ARG A 406 30.65 -19.10 23.47
C ARG A 406 29.80 -18.92 24.70
N VAL A 407 29.92 -19.89 25.59
CA VAL A 407 29.57 -19.77 27.01
C VAL A 407 30.82 -19.25 27.70
N PHE A 408 30.70 -18.13 28.42
CA PHE A 408 31.15 -17.92 29.80
C PHE A 408 30.78 -16.49 30.22
#